data_AF-A0A7Z8ZEG6-F1
#
_entry.id   AF-A0A7Z8ZEG6-F1
#
_cell.length_a   1.000
_cell.length_b   1.000
_cell.length_c   1.000
_cell.angle_alpha   90.00
_cell.angle_beta   90.00
_cell.angle_gamma   90.00
#
_symmetry.space_group_name_H-M   'P 1'
#
loop_
_entity.id
_entity.type
_entity.pdbx_description
1 polymer ?
#
loop_
_entity_poly.entity_id
_entity_poly.type
_entity_poly.pdbx_seq_one_letter_code
_entity_poly.pdbx_strand_id
1 'polypeptide(L)' 'MPLSGGETLARLSGLRVLHIGDSFFVNSEALAITDVDALDALCRYTSLSKDELGKGLHNPDFIAELTRLINQGYWYFEE' A
#
# COMPACT_ATOMS: atom_id res chain seq x y z
N MET A 1 4.91 5.74 -11.04
CA MET A 1 5.45 7.00 -10.50
C MET A 1 6.14 6.64 -9.19
N PRO A 2 7.47 6.74 -9.07
CA PRO A 2 8.14 6.29 -7.85
C PRO A 2 8.03 7.35 -6.74
N LEU A 3 7.82 6.92 -5.50
CA LEU A 3 7.79 7.70 -4.24
C LEU A 3 9.18 8.30 -3.87
N SER A 4 9.95 8.75 -4.85
CA SER A 4 11.36 9.15 -4.67
C SER A 4 11.50 10.53 -4.02
N GLY A 5 10.43 11.34 -3.99
CA GLY A 5 10.46 12.76 -3.63
C GLY A 5 10.11 13.11 -2.19
N GLY A 6 9.82 12.13 -1.32
CA GLY A 6 9.25 12.39 0.01
C GLY A 6 7.74 12.59 0.00
N GLU A 7 7.09 12.27 -1.12
CA GLU A 7 5.64 12.25 -1.25
C GLU A 7 5.03 11.22 -0.30
N THR A 8 3.83 11.52 0.20
CA THR A 8 3.10 10.67 1.13
C THR A 8 1.81 10.20 0.46
N LEU A 9 1.45 8.93 0.66
CA LEU A 9 0.20 8.35 0.20
C LEU A 9 -0.84 8.38 1.31
N ALA A 10 -1.98 9.01 1.05
CA ALA A 10 -3.16 8.90 1.88
C ALA A 10 -4.07 7.76 1.41
N ARG A 11 -4.58 7.00 2.37
CA ARG A 11 -5.63 6.00 2.16
C ARG A 11 -6.97 6.71 1.99
N LEU A 12 -7.77 6.27 1.02
CA LEU A 12 -9.14 6.70 0.86
C LEU A 12 -9.93 6.49 2.15
N SER A 13 -10.62 7.54 2.60
CA SER A 13 -11.44 7.49 3.81
C SER A 13 -12.48 6.37 3.74
N GLY A 14 -12.55 5.56 4.80
CA GLY A 14 -13.47 4.41 4.89
C GLY A 14 -13.00 3.15 4.15
N LEU A 15 -11.86 3.18 3.45
CA LEU A 15 -11.27 1.99 2.83
C LEU A 15 -10.86 0.97 3.90
N ARG A 16 -11.39 -0.25 3.80
CA ARG A 16 -11.04 -1.34 4.72
C ARG A 16 -9.85 -2.11 4.19
N VAL A 17 -8.78 -2.13 4.97
CA VAL A 17 -7.57 -2.89 4.66
C VAL A 17 -7.24 -3.78 5.85
N LEU A 18 -7.19 -5.09 5.63
CA LEU A 18 -7.15 -6.09 6.70
C LEU A 18 -6.04 -7.10 6.45
N HIS A 19 -5.37 -7.49 7.52
CA HIS A 19 -4.44 -8.62 7.57
C HIS A 19 -5.06 -9.69 8.47
N ILE A 20 -5.35 -10.86 7.93
CA ILE A 20 -6.00 -11.97 8.64
C ILE A 20 -5.23 -13.26 8.35
N GLY A 21 -4.63 -13.85 9.39
CA GLY A 21 -3.73 -14.99 9.21
C GLY A 21 -2.58 -14.59 8.29
N ASP A 22 -2.40 -15.32 7.19
CA ASP A 22 -1.36 -15.06 6.19
C ASP A 22 -1.89 -14.33 4.94
N SER A 23 -3.06 -13.67 5.04
CA SER A 23 -3.74 -13.05 3.89
C SER A 23 -4.06 -11.58 4.11
N PHE A 24 -3.93 -10.80 3.04
CA PHE A 24 -4.19 -9.36 3.01
C PHE A 24 -5.40 -9.05 2.14
N PHE A 25 -6.24 -8.12 2.58
CA PHE A 25 -7.47 -7.74 1.89
C PHE A 25 -7.63 -6.23 1.80
N VAL A 26 -8.06 -5.74 0.63
CA VAL A 26 -8.53 -4.35 0.42
C VAL A 26 -9.97 -4.42 -0.06
N ASN A 27 -10.91 -3.84 0.70
CA ASN A 27 -12.34 -3.87 0.37
C ASN A 27 -12.90 -5.27 0.05
N SER A 28 -12.41 -6.30 0.76
CA SER A 28 -12.77 -7.73 0.58
C SER A 28 -12.13 -8.40 -0.64
N GLU A 29 -11.29 -7.71 -1.41
CA GLU A 29 -10.45 -8.32 -2.44
C GLU A 29 -9.12 -8.76 -1.83
N ALA A 30 -8.71 -10.01 -2.07
CA ALA A 30 -7.43 -10.52 -1.61
C ALA A 30 -6.27 -9.94 -2.44
N LEU A 31 -5.22 -9.49 -1.77
CA LEU A 31 -3.98 -9.03 -2.41
C LEU A 31 -3.02 -10.20 -2.62
N ALA A 32 -2.21 -10.12 -3.68
CA ALA A 32 -1.06 -11.01 -3.82
C ALA A 32 -0.01 -10.70 -2.75
N ILE A 33 0.61 -11.73 -2.18
CA ILE A 33 1.68 -11.57 -1.18
C ILE A 33 2.98 -11.21 -1.91
N THR A 34 3.22 -9.92 -2.10
CA THR A 34 4.39 -9.39 -2.80
C THR A 34 5.52 -9.04 -1.82
N ASP A 35 5.20 -8.36 -0.73
CA ASP A 35 6.11 -8.03 0.37
C ASP A 35 5.30 -7.92 1.68
N VAL A 36 5.56 -8.81 2.63
CA VAL A 36 4.73 -8.94 3.85
C VAL A 36 4.78 -7.68 4.70
N ASP A 37 5.97 -7.10 4.88
CA ASP A 37 6.14 -5.92 5.74
C ASP A 37 5.45 -4.70 5.11
N ALA A 38 5.59 -4.53 3.80
CA ALA A 38 4.97 -3.41 3.09
C ALA A 38 3.44 -3.56 2.98
N LEU A 39 2.92 -4.78 2.77
CA LEU A 39 1.48 -5.05 2.81
C LEU A 39 0.88 -4.85 4.20
N ASP A 40 1.61 -5.21 5.25
CA ASP A 40 1.16 -4.98 6.62
C ASP A 40 1.19 -3.47 6.98
N ALA A 41 2.12 -2.70 6.43
CA ALA A 41 2.08 -1.24 6.49
C ALA A 41 0.81 -0.67 5.84
N LEU A 42 0.40 -1.20 4.67
CA LEU A 42 -0.88 -0.83 4.03
C LEU A 42 -2.10 -1.14 4.90
N CYS A 43 -2.03 -2.11 5.81
CA CYS A 43 -3.11 -2.38 6.77
C CYS A 43 -3.10 -1.38 7.92
N ARG A 44 -1.91 -1.12 8.49
CA ARG A 44 -1.74 -0.36 9.74
C ARG A 44 -1.89 1.15 9.59
N TYR A 45 -1.38 1.74 8.50
CA TYR A 45 -1.26 3.19 8.38
C TYR A 45 -2.18 3.79 7.32
N THR A 46 -2.88 4.86 7.69
CA THR A 46 -3.74 5.62 6.76
C THR A 46 -2.96 6.63 5.93
N SER A 47 -1.73 6.96 6.33
CA SER A 47 -0.79 7.82 5.63
C SER A 47 0.55 7.09 5.58
N LEU A 48 1.17 7.00 4.41
CA LEU A 48 2.33 6.14 4.14
C LEU A 48 3.39 6.88 3.36
N SER A 49 4.60 6.93 3.89
CA SER A 49 5.77 7.42 3.19
C SER A 49 6.71 6.27 2.84
N LYS A 50 7.89 6.61 2.30
CA LYS A 50 8.99 5.64 2.14
C LYS A 50 9.41 4.97 3.45
N ASP A 51 9.18 5.61 4.60
CA ASP A 51 9.64 5.11 5.90
C ASP A 51 8.80 3.91 6.34
N GLU A 52 7.48 3.95 6.15
CA GLU A 52 6.59 2.83 6.44
C GLU A 52 6.68 1.72 5.38
N LEU A 53 6.85 2.08 4.11
CA LEU A 53 6.89 1.12 2.99
C LEU A 53 8.27 0.42 2.87
N GLY A 54 9.31 1.06 3.40
CA GLY A 54 10.65 0.49 3.55
C GLY A 54 11.19 -0.19 2.28
N LYS A 55 11.67 -1.43 2.43
CA LYS A 55 12.27 -2.21 1.34
C LYS A 55 11.26 -2.64 0.28
N GLY A 56 9.96 -2.60 0.58
CA GLY A 56 8.91 -2.90 -0.40
C GLY A 56 9.00 -2.01 -1.64
N LEU A 57 9.49 -0.77 -1.50
CA LEU A 57 9.71 0.13 -2.63
C LEU A 57 10.79 -0.33 -3.63
N HIS A 58 11.62 -1.29 -3.24
CA HIS A 58 12.60 -1.92 -4.12
C HIS A 58 12.09 -3.23 -4.73
N ASN A 59 10.92 -3.70 -4.32
CA ASN A 59 10.29 -4.90 -4.84
C ASN A 59 9.36 -4.52 -6.02
N PRO A 60 9.67 -4.93 -7.26
CA PRO A 60 8.88 -4.56 -8.42
C PRO A 60 7.43 -5.08 -8.36
N ASP A 61 7.20 -6.25 -7.75
CA ASP A 61 5.85 -6.82 -7.62
C ASP A 61 5.01 -6.00 -6.64
N PHE A 62 5.62 -5.55 -5.53
CA PHE A 62 4.96 -4.65 -4.59
C PHE A 62 4.64 -3.30 -5.24
N ILE A 63 5.59 -2.71 -5.99
CA ILE A 63 5.36 -1.45 -6.71
C ILE A 63 4.24 -1.58 -7.74
N ALA A 64 4.17 -2.70 -8.46
CA ALA A 64 3.09 -2.96 -9.40
C ALA A 64 1.73 -3.03 -8.69
N GLU A 65 1.64 -3.73 -7.56
CA GLU A 65 0.42 -3.84 -6.77
C GLU A 65 0.01 -2.50 -6.15
N LEU A 66 0.96 -1.77 -5.56
CA LEU A 66 0.70 -0.42 -5.02
C LEU A 66 0.21 0.54 -6.11
N THR A 67 0.82 0.48 -7.31
CA THR A 67 0.38 1.29 -8.46
C THR A 67 -1.04 0.92 -8.88
N ARG A 68 -1.39 -0.37 -8.88
CA ARG A 68 -2.75 -0.83 -9.16
C ARG A 68 -3.76 -0.25 -8.16
N LEU A 69 -3.44 -0.28 -6.87
CA LEU A 69 -4.30 0.25 -5.81
C LEU A 69 -4.46 1.78 -5.92
N ILE A 70 -3.39 2.51 -6.24
CA ILE A 70 -3.45 3.95 -6.51
C ILE A 70 -4.35 4.26 -7.72
N ASN A 71 -4.20 3.50 -8.82
CA ASN A 71 -5.03 3.67 -10.01
C ASN A 71 -6.52 3.35 -9.77
N GLN A 72 -6.85 2.56 -8.74
CA GLN A 72 -8.21 2.31 -8.29
C GLN A 72 -8.76 3.43 -7.38
N GLY A 73 -7.95 4.43 -7.04
CA GLY A 73 -8.31 5.52 -6.14
C GLY A 73 -8.35 5.12 -4.66
N TYR A 74 -7.80 3.96 -4.31
CA TYR A 74 -7.73 3.48 -2.93
C TYR A 74 -6.66 4.20 -2.11
N TRP A 75 -5.58 4.61 -2.76
CA TRP A 75 -4.61 5.55 -2.22
C TRP A 75 -4.38 6.67 -3.22
N TYR A 76 -4.00 7.84 -2.71
CA TYR A 76 -3.66 9.00 -3.51
C TYR A 76 -2.49 9.73 -2.87
N PHE A 77 -1.72 10.45 -3.67
CA PHE A 77 -0.63 11.28 -3.16
C PHE A 77 -1.21 12.52 -2.46
N GLU A 78 -0.75 12.80 -1.24
CA GLU A 78 -0.99 14.08 -0.56
C GLU A 78 -0.09 15.15 -1.18
N GLU A 79 -0.62 16.37 -1.37
CA GLU A 79 0.11 17.54 -1.89
C GLU A 79 1.11 18.12 -0.88
#